data_AF-A0A969LFI2-F1
#
_entry.id   AF-A0A969LFI2-F1
#
_cell.length_a   1.000
_cell.length_b   1.000
_cell.length_c   1.000
_cell.angle_alpha   90.00
_cell.angle_beta   90.00
_cell.angle_gamma   90.00
#
_symmetry.space_group_name_H-M   'P 1'
#
loop_
_entity.id
_entity.type
_entity.pdbx_description
1 polymer ?
#
loop_
_entity_poly.entity_id
_entity_poly.type
_entity_poly.pdbx_seq_one_letter_code
_entity_poly.pdbx_strand_id
1 'polypeptide(L)'
;MIPLQLSLKNFLSYRQAQLDFRELHAACVCGANGAGKSSLLEAIAWALWGEGRTSVDETIYAGADEARVDFMFTCDRQTYRVSRARRRNKDSQLEFQIQLESGRFRSLTAKIMKETQSRINQTLHLDYDTFINSAYLRQGHADEFMLQGAAKRKEVLGKLL
;
A
#
# COMPACT_ATOMS: atom_id res chain seq x y z
N MET A 1 6.84 -1.13 -9.73
CA MET A 1 5.42 -1.40 -9.40
C MET A 1 4.52 -0.39 -10.09
N ILE A 2 3.50 -0.83 -10.84
CA ILE A 2 2.51 0.03 -11.51
C ILE A 2 1.11 -0.34 -10.98
N PRO A 3 0.34 0.59 -10.40
CA PRO A 3 -0.99 0.30 -9.87
C PRO A 3 -1.98 -0.07 -10.99
N LEU A 4 -2.89 -1.00 -10.72
CA LEU A 4 -3.96 -1.40 -11.63
C LEU A 4 -5.33 -1.11 -11.05
N GLN A 5 -5.58 -1.53 -9.81
CA GLN A 5 -6.88 -1.36 -9.16
C GLN A 5 -6.70 -1.20 -7.64
N LEU A 6 -7.52 -0.34 -7.03
CA LEU A 6 -7.60 -0.20 -5.58
C LEU A 6 -9.07 -0.27 -5.17
N SER A 7 -9.38 -1.11 -4.20
CA SER A 7 -10.70 -1.20 -3.58
C SER A 7 -10.56 -0.98 -2.08
N LEU A 8 -11.35 -0.07 -1.53
CA LEU A 8 -11.37 0.28 -0.12
C LEU A 8 -12.74 -0.04 0.45
N LYS A 9 -12.77 -0.58 1.67
CA LYS A 9 -13.96 -0.73 2.48
C LYS A 9 -13.65 -0.31 3.91
N ASN A 10 -14.44 0.63 4.43
CA ASN A 10 -14.34 1.17 5.79
C ASN A 10 -12.91 1.56 6.19
N PHE A 11 -12.18 2.20 5.27
CA PHE A 11 -10.79 2.61 5.49
C PHE A 11 -10.72 4.13 5.65
N LEU A 12 -10.30 4.60 6.82
CA LEU A 12 -10.20 6.02 7.17
C LEU A 12 -11.50 6.79 6.87
N SER A 13 -11.47 7.71 5.90
CA SER A 13 -12.63 8.51 5.49
C SER A 13 -13.53 7.79 4.46
N TYR A 14 -13.12 6.65 3.93
CA TYR A 14 -13.84 5.91 2.90
C TYR A 14 -14.68 4.78 3.48
N ARG A 15 -16.01 4.84 3.32
CA ARG A 15 -16.89 3.67 3.57
C ARG A 15 -16.73 2.60 2.49
N GLN A 16 -16.71 3.03 1.24
CA GLN A 16 -16.45 2.18 0.09
C GLN A 16 -15.93 3.04 -1.06
N ALA A 17 -14.90 2.58 -1.75
CA ALA A 17 -14.38 3.21 -2.96
C ALA A 17 -13.68 2.18 -3.84
N GLN A 18 -13.75 2.36 -5.16
CA GLN A 18 -13.01 1.56 -6.14
C GLN A 18 -12.42 2.48 -7.19
N LEU A 19 -11.13 2.30 -7.46
CA LEU A 19 -10.39 3.06 -8.46
C LEU A 19 -9.71 2.10 -9.42
N ASP A 20 -9.84 2.38 -10.70
CA ASP A 20 -9.13 1.72 -11.79
C ASP A 20 -8.05 2.66 -12.32
N PHE A 21 -6.80 2.19 -12.31
CA PHE A 21 -5.63 2.97 -12.73
C PHE A 21 -5.16 2.64 -14.14
N ARG A 22 -5.74 1.63 -14.81
CA ARG A 22 -5.22 1.11 -16.09
C ARG A 22 -5.12 2.15 -17.20
N GLU A 23 -6.06 3.09 -17.22
CA GLU A 23 -6.11 4.18 -18.21
C GLU A 23 -5.54 5.51 -17.68
N LEU A 24 -4.99 5.52 -16.46
CA LEU A 24 -4.49 6.74 -15.82
C LEU A 24 -2.97 6.84 -15.97
N HIS A 25 -2.51 7.76 -16.81
CA HIS A 25 -1.10 8.14 -16.88
C HIS A 25 -0.74 9.22 -15.84
N ALA A 26 -1.68 10.13 -15.56
CA ALA A 26 -1.56 11.18 -14.56
C ALA A 26 -2.96 11.56 -14.05
N ALA A 27 -3.10 11.87 -12.76
CA ALA A 27 -4.37 12.27 -12.16
C ALA A 27 -4.18 13.31 -11.04
N CYS A 28 -5.09 14.28 -10.93
CA CYS A 28 -5.25 15.07 -9.69
C CYS A 28 -6.31 14.41 -8.81
N VAL A 29 -5.97 14.22 -7.54
CA VAL A 29 -6.98 14.02 -6.49
C VAL A 29 -7.22 15.36 -5.80
N CYS A 30 -8.33 16.00 -6.13
CA CYS A 30 -8.68 17.35 -5.72
C CYS A 30 -9.90 17.30 -4.75
N GLY A 31 -9.99 18.22 -3.77
CA GLY A 31 -11.08 18.24 -2.77
C GLY A 31 -10.73 18.98 -1.48
N ALA A 32 -11.72 19.20 -0.61
CA ALA A 32 -11.53 19.91 0.67
C ALA A 32 -10.56 19.18 1.62
N ASN A 33 -10.01 19.90 2.60
CA ASN A 33 -9.25 19.27 3.69
C ASN A 33 -10.15 18.31 4.47
N GLY A 34 -9.61 17.14 4.82
CA GLY A 34 -10.41 16.06 5.43
C GLY A 34 -11.25 15.22 4.47
N ALA A 35 -11.28 15.52 3.17
CA ALA A 35 -12.06 14.75 2.18
C ALA A 35 -11.47 13.36 1.83
N GLY A 36 -10.43 12.89 2.54
CA GLY A 36 -9.82 11.57 2.29
C GLY A 36 -8.78 11.50 1.17
N LYS A 37 -8.29 12.63 0.66
CA LYS A 37 -7.25 12.67 -0.39
C LYS A 37 -5.99 11.90 0.00
N SER A 38 -5.42 12.23 1.17
CA SER A 38 -4.24 11.53 1.71
C SER A 38 -4.55 10.09 2.07
N SER A 39 -5.77 9.82 2.58
CA SER A 39 -6.23 8.47 2.92
C SER A 39 -6.23 7.52 1.72
N LEU A 40 -6.42 8.02 0.50
CA LEU A 40 -6.36 7.21 -0.71
C LEU A 40 -4.94 6.68 -0.98
N LEU A 41 -3.94 7.54 -0.86
CA LEU A 41 -2.53 7.16 -1.06
C LEU A 41 -2.04 6.30 0.12
N GLU A 42 -2.48 6.62 1.34
CA GLU A 42 -2.23 5.81 2.54
C GLU A 42 -2.82 4.41 2.42
N ALA A 43 -3.94 4.21 1.73
CA ALA A 43 -4.52 2.89 1.53
C ALA A 43 -3.58 1.97 0.74
N ILE A 44 -2.87 2.48 -0.26
CA ILE A 44 -1.90 1.70 -1.03
C ILE A 44 -0.72 1.29 -0.13
N ALA A 45 -0.14 2.25 0.59
CA ALA A 45 0.95 1.97 1.52
C ALA A 45 0.55 0.96 2.60
N TRP A 46 -0.63 1.16 3.19
CA TRP A 46 -1.16 0.27 4.20
C TRP A 46 -1.46 -1.13 3.66
N ALA A 47 -2.03 -1.26 2.45
CA ALA A 47 -2.25 -2.57 1.85
C ALA A 47 -0.93 -3.36 1.75
N LEU A 48 0.11 -2.72 1.23
CA LEU A 48 1.41 -3.35 0.96
C LEU A 48 2.21 -3.67 2.23
N TRP A 49 2.29 -2.74 3.18
CA TRP A 49 3.18 -2.90 4.36
C TRP A 49 2.46 -3.01 5.69
N GLY A 50 1.17 -2.65 5.76
CA GLY A 50 0.42 -2.60 7.01
C GLY A 50 0.79 -1.40 7.89
N GLU A 51 1.58 -0.48 7.33
CA GLU A 51 2.12 0.70 7.98
C GLU A 51 1.46 1.96 7.41
N GLY A 52 1.38 3.00 8.24
CA GLY A 52 0.75 4.26 7.89
C GLY A 52 0.97 5.30 8.98
N ARG A 53 0.31 6.45 8.86
CA ARG A 53 0.47 7.58 9.81
C ARG A 53 -0.29 7.39 11.12
N THR A 54 -1.33 6.57 11.09
CA THR A 54 -2.29 6.39 12.18
C THR A 54 -2.09 5.02 12.81
N SER A 55 -2.57 4.82 14.04
CA SER A 55 -2.50 3.51 14.67
C SER A 55 -3.35 2.48 13.91
N VAL A 56 -3.04 1.20 14.06
CA VAL A 56 -3.66 0.15 13.24
C VAL A 56 -5.20 0.14 13.35
N ASP A 57 -5.76 0.40 14.53
CA ASP A 57 -7.22 0.42 14.73
C ASP A 57 -7.89 1.74 14.29
N GLU A 58 -7.14 2.84 14.22
CA GLU A 58 -7.62 4.12 13.68
C GLU A 58 -7.77 4.11 12.15
N THR A 59 -7.19 3.11 11.48
CA THR A 59 -7.43 2.89 10.04
C THR A 59 -8.88 2.49 9.74
N ILE A 60 -9.62 2.03 10.76
CA ILE A 60 -11.02 1.61 10.61
C ILE A 60 -11.94 2.82 10.64
N TYR A 61 -12.75 2.97 9.60
CA TYR A 61 -13.79 4.00 9.50
C TYR A 61 -14.65 4.05 10.77
N ALA A 62 -14.96 5.26 11.24
CA ALA A 62 -15.71 5.46 12.47
C ALA A 62 -17.09 4.76 12.44
N GLY A 63 -17.34 3.90 13.43
CA GLY A 63 -18.57 3.10 13.52
C GLY A 63 -18.54 1.79 12.69
N ALA A 64 -17.39 1.42 12.11
CA ALA A 64 -17.19 0.10 11.51
C ALA A 64 -16.31 -0.80 12.40
N ASP A 65 -16.45 -2.12 12.20
CA ASP A 65 -15.70 -3.15 12.92
C ASP A 65 -14.51 -3.71 12.13
N GLU A 66 -14.50 -3.50 10.81
CA GLU A 66 -13.49 -4.03 9.90
C GLU A 66 -13.19 -3.03 8.79
N ALA A 67 -11.89 -2.80 8.54
CA ALA A 67 -11.37 -2.16 7.35
C ALA A 67 -10.73 -3.20 6.42
N ARG A 68 -10.88 -3.00 5.11
CA ARG A 68 -10.24 -3.83 4.09
C ARG A 68 -9.75 -2.97 2.93
N VAL A 69 -8.54 -3.26 2.46
CA VAL A 69 -7.99 -2.69 1.25
C VAL A 69 -7.48 -3.83 0.36
N ASP A 70 -7.98 -3.87 -0.87
CA ASP A 70 -7.51 -4.77 -1.91
C ASP A 70 -6.78 -3.93 -2.98
N PHE A 71 -5.51 -4.25 -3.22
CA PHE A 71 -4.67 -3.54 -4.17
C PHE A 71 -4.10 -4.50 -5.21
N MET A 72 -4.30 -4.17 -6.48
CA MET A 72 -3.72 -4.88 -7.61
C MET A 72 -2.72 -4.01 -8.33
N PHE A 73 -1.59 -4.60 -8.71
CA PHE A 73 -0.49 -3.91 -9.38
C PHE A 73 0.28 -4.88 -10.28
N THR A 74 1.04 -4.33 -11.22
CA THR A 74 2.07 -5.08 -11.95
C THR A 74 3.47 -4.80 -11.41
N CYS A 75 4.29 -5.84 -11.35
CA CYS A 75 5.72 -5.77 -11.08
C CYS A 75 6.41 -6.84 -11.93
N ASP A 76 7.51 -6.48 -12.59
CA ASP A 76 8.25 -7.40 -13.47
C ASP A 76 7.38 -8.17 -14.47
N ARG A 77 6.42 -7.45 -15.08
CA ARG A 77 5.42 -7.97 -16.04
C ARG A 77 4.42 -8.98 -15.47
N GLN A 78 4.43 -9.22 -14.17
CA GLN A 78 3.47 -10.08 -13.48
C GLN A 78 2.44 -9.25 -12.71
N THR A 79 1.20 -9.73 -12.69
CA THR A 79 0.11 -9.08 -11.95
C THR A 79 -0.02 -9.72 -10.57
N TYR A 80 -0.06 -8.88 -9.56
CA TYR A 80 -0.22 -9.28 -8.17
C TYR A 80 -1.47 -8.67 -7.55
N ARG A 81 -1.95 -9.33 -6.50
CA ARG A 81 -3.01 -8.82 -5.63
C ARG A 81 -2.58 -8.95 -4.19
N VAL A 82 -2.68 -7.86 -3.44
CA VAL A 82 -2.54 -7.82 -1.99
C VAL A 82 -3.89 -7.45 -1.39
N SER A 83 -4.35 -8.25 -0.43
CA SER A 83 -5.57 -7.98 0.33
C SER A 83 -5.18 -7.87 1.80
N ARG A 84 -5.40 -6.71 2.40
CA ARG A 84 -5.17 -6.50 3.84
C ARG A 84 -6.46 -6.13 4.53
N ALA A 85 -6.72 -6.77 5.67
CA ALA A 85 -7.88 -6.49 6.50
C ALA A 85 -7.47 -6.30 7.95
N ARG A 86 -8.18 -5.42 8.64
CA ARG A 86 -8.05 -5.20 10.08
C ARG A 86 -9.43 -5.20 10.72
N ARG A 87 -9.62 -6.06 11.71
CA ARG A 87 -10.77 -6.04 12.60
C ARG A 87 -10.37 -5.40 13.93
N ARG A 88 -11.27 -4.60 14.51
CA ARG A 88 -11.04 -3.95 15.79
C ARG A 88 -10.69 -4.98 16.87
N ASN A 89 -9.65 -4.71 17.66
CA ASN A 89 -9.17 -5.61 18.71
C ASN A 89 -8.79 -7.04 18.24
N LYS A 90 -8.49 -7.24 16.95
CA LYS A 90 -8.07 -8.53 16.39
C LYS A 90 -6.83 -8.37 15.53
N ASP A 91 -6.15 -9.48 15.26
CA ASP A 91 -4.99 -9.50 14.38
C ASP A 91 -5.34 -9.10 12.94
N SER A 92 -4.37 -8.48 12.29
CA SER A 92 -4.47 -8.12 10.88
C SER A 92 -4.41 -9.37 9.99
N GLN A 93 -5.16 -9.35 8.91
CA GLN A 93 -5.14 -10.38 7.87
C GLN A 93 -4.39 -9.85 6.65
N LEU A 94 -3.56 -10.71 6.05
CA LEU A 94 -2.78 -10.37 4.87
C LEU A 94 -2.78 -11.54 3.89
N GLU A 95 -3.26 -11.29 2.68
CA GLU A 95 -3.19 -12.21 1.57
C GLU A 95 -2.34 -11.62 0.45
N PHE A 96 -1.54 -12.46 -0.18
CA PHE A 96 -0.74 -12.10 -1.34
C PHE A 96 -0.91 -13.14 -2.44
N GLN A 97 -1.19 -12.70 -3.65
CA GLN A 97 -1.53 -13.58 -4.77
C GLN A 97 -0.85 -13.10 -6.05
N ILE A 98 -0.55 -14.05 -6.94
CA ILE A 98 -0.05 -13.79 -8.30
C ILE A 98 -1.07 -14.29 -9.32
N GLN A 99 -1.30 -13.52 -10.37
CA GLN A 99 -2.13 -13.92 -11.50
C GLN A 99 -1.36 -14.87 -12.42
N LEU A 100 -1.97 -16.00 -12.75
CA LEU A 100 -1.46 -16.94 -13.74
C LEU A 100 -1.92 -16.53 -15.15
N GLU A 101 -1.29 -17.08 -16.18
CA GLU A 101 -1.69 -16.88 -17.59
C GLU A 101 -3.16 -17.27 -17.86
N SER A 102 -3.71 -18.20 -17.09
CA SER A 102 -5.13 -18.58 -17.13
C SER A 102 -6.09 -17.51 -16.59
N GLY A 103 -5.58 -16.39 -16.10
CA GLY A 103 -6.34 -15.32 -15.43
C GLY A 103 -6.68 -15.61 -13.96
N ARG A 104 -6.45 -16.84 -13.47
CA ARG A 104 -6.69 -17.23 -12.08
C ARG A 104 -5.60 -16.71 -11.15
N PHE A 105 -5.95 -16.46 -9.89
CA PHE A 105 -5.00 -16.10 -8.85
C PHE A 105 -4.50 -17.34 -8.10
N ARG A 106 -3.18 -17.43 -7.94
CA ARG A 106 -2.51 -18.41 -7.08
C ARG A 106 -2.02 -17.71 -5.81
N SER A 107 -2.32 -18.29 -4.66
CA SER A 107 -1.84 -17.77 -3.38
C SER A 107 -0.31 -17.87 -3.25
N LEU A 108 0.30 -16.77 -2.86
CA LEU A 108 1.67 -16.65 -2.37
C LEU A 108 1.72 -16.40 -0.85
N THR A 109 0.57 -16.36 -0.18
CA THR A 109 0.46 -16.20 1.27
C THR A 109 1.20 -17.32 1.99
N ALA A 110 2.07 -16.96 2.92
CA ALA A 110 2.80 -17.89 3.78
C ALA A 110 1.96 -18.27 5.02
N LYS A 111 2.49 -19.18 5.85
CA LYS A 111 1.79 -19.61 7.08
C LYS A 111 1.69 -18.50 8.12
N ILE A 112 2.70 -17.63 8.18
CA ILE A 112 2.77 -16.51 9.12
C ILE A 112 2.82 -15.18 8.36
N MET A 113 2.17 -14.16 8.92
CA MET A 113 2.05 -12.83 8.28
C MET A 113 3.42 -12.21 7.98
N LYS A 114 4.42 -12.39 8.86
CA LYS A 114 5.78 -11.87 8.69
C LYS A 114 6.46 -12.43 7.43
N GLU A 115 6.25 -13.71 7.12
CA GLU A 115 6.79 -14.33 5.91
C GLU A 115 6.07 -13.82 4.66
N THR A 116 4.75 -13.64 4.73
CA THR A 116 4.00 -13.01 3.63
C THR A 116 4.49 -11.58 3.38
N GLN A 117 4.73 -10.80 4.43
CA GLN A 117 5.29 -9.45 4.32
C GLN A 117 6.68 -9.46 3.68
N SER A 118 7.55 -10.39 4.09
CA SER A 118 8.88 -10.56 3.50
C SER A 118 8.79 -10.86 1.99
N ARG A 119 7.85 -11.71 1.56
CA ARG A 119 7.61 -12.00 0.14
C ARG A 119 7.13 -10.78 -0.63
N ILE A 120 6.27 -9.95 -0.06
CA ILE A 120 5.83 -8.69 -0.68
C ILE A 120 7.04 -7.77 -0.87
N ASN A 121 7.85 -7.57 0.18
CA ASN A 121 9.04 -6.70 0.11
C ASN A 121 10.05 -7.21 -0.93
N GLN A 122 10.27 -8.53 -1.00
CA GLN A 122 11.15 -9.14 -2.00
C GLN A 122 10.61 -8.99 -3.42
N THR A 123 9.30 -9.11 -3.62
CA THR A 123 8.68 -8.95 -4.95
C THR A 123 8.72 -7.50 -5.43
N LEU A 124 8.59 -6.55 -4.50
CA LEU A 124 8.61 -5.13 -4.84
C LEU A 124 10.04 -4.54 -4.88
N HIS A 125 11.02 -5.27 -4.34
CA HIS A 125 12.34 -4.74 -3.99
C HIS A 125 12.26 -3.46 -3.14
N LEU A 126 11.21 -3.34 -2.33
CA LEU A 126 10.84 -2.10 -1.66
C LEU A 126 10.19 -2.38 -0.29
N ASP A 127 10.78 -1.82 0.76
CA ASP A 127 10.18 -1.73 2.09
C ASP A 127 9.43 -0.39 2.28
N TYR A 128 8.68 -0.28 3.37
CA TYR A 128 7.87 0.91 3.67
C TYR A 128 8.73 2.18 3.74
N ASP A 129 9.85 2.13 4.47
CA ASP A 129 10.76 3.26 4.61
C ASP A 129 11.31 3.71 3.25
N THR A 130 11.69 2.78 2.39
CA THR A 130 12.19 3.11 1.05
C THR A 130 11.06 3.70 0.21
N PHE A 131 9.83 3.18 0.29
CA PHE A 131 8.68 3.71 -0.44
C PHE A 131 8.36 5.16 -0.07
N ILE A 132 8.25 5.47 1.22
CA ILE A 132 7.91 6.83 1.69
C ILE A 132 9.02 7.86 1.46
N ASN A 133 10.25 7.42 1.22
CA ASN A 133 11.39 8.29 0.94
C ASN A 133 11.74 8.39 -0.56
N SER A 134 11.11 7.60 -1.44
CA SER A 134 11.45 7.56 -2.87
C SER A 134 10.25 7.73 -3.80
N ALA A 135 9.19 6.94 -3.63
CA ALA A 135 8.05 6.88 -4.53
C ALA A 135 6.84 7.65 -4.01
N TYR A 136 6.79 7.94 -2.70
CA TYR A 136 5.70 8.68 -2.08
C TYR A 136 6.19 9.98 -1.43
N LEU A 137 6.08 11.08 -2.18
CA LEU A 137 6.40 12.42 -1.67
C LEU A 137 5.25 12.93 -0.79
N ARG A 138 5.41 12.75 0.53
CA ARG A 138 4.46 13.28 1.51
C ARG A 138 4.49 14.81 1.53
N GLN A 139 3.32 15.41 1.64
CA GLN A 139 3.19 16.87 1.74
C GLN A 139 3.99 17.41 2.93
N GLY A 140 4.93 18.32 2.66
CA GLY A 140 5.82 18.91 3.68
C GLY A 140 7.02 18.04 4.08
N HIS A 141 7.25 16.93 3.39
CA HIS A 141 8.37 15.99 3.63
C HIS A 141 9.16 15.69 2.35
N ALA A 142 9.00 16.50 1.30
CA ALA A 142 9.72 16.30 0.04
C ALA A 142 11.24 16.49 0.21
N ASP A 143 11.64 17.23 1.23
CA ASP A 143 13.01 17.46 1.67
C ASP A 143 13.52 16.36 2.62
N GLU A 144 12.69 15.44 3.10
CA GLU A 144 13.09 14.40 4.07
C GLU A 144 14.21 13.52 3.54
N PHE A 145 14.17 13.13 2.24
CA PHE A 145 15.28 12.45 1.59
C PHE A 145 16.53 13.34 1.45
N MET A 146 16.35 14.64 1.18
CA MET A 146 17.45 15.59 0.99
C MET A 146 18.16 15.92 2.32
N LEU A 147 17.42 15.87 3.43
CA LEU A 147 17.89 16.12 4.79
C LEU A 147 18.57 14.88 5.42
N GLN A 148 18.42 13.70 4.82
CA GLN A 148 19.10 12.49 5.30
C GLN A 148 20.62 12.58 5.10
N GLY A 149 21.35 12.05 6.09
CA GLY A 149 22.81 11.92 6.01
C GLY A 149 23.28 11.08 4.82
N ALA A 150 24.48 11.34 4.32
CA ALA A 150 25.03 10.69 3.12
C ALA A 150 24.98 9.15 3.15
N ALA A 151 25.24 8.54 4.31
CA ALA A 151 25.16 7.08 4.47
C ALA A 151 23.74 6.55 4.25
N LYS A 152 22.71 7.22 4.81
CA LYS A 152 21.32 6.78 4.69
C LYS A 152 20.78 6.97 3.27
N ARG A 153 21.14 8.09 2.62
CA ARG A 153 20.81 8.30 1.20
C ARG A 153 21.43 7.22 0.31
N LYS A 154 22.69 6.84 0.54
CA LYS A 154 23.35 5.74 -0.18
C LYS A 154 22.66 4.39 0.05
N GLU A 155 22.21 4.11 1.27
CA GLU A 155 21.42 2.90 1.57
C GLU A 155 20.09 2.87 0.81
N VAL A 156 19.31 3.96 0.88
CA VAL A 156 18.01 4.07 0.18
C VAL A 156 18.21 3.92 -1.33
N LEU A 157 19.19 4.60 -1.92
CA LEU A 157 19.50 4.47 -3.35
C LEU A 157 20.01 3.06 -3.70
N GLY A 158 20.81 2.44 -2.85
CA GLY A 158 21.30 1.09 -3.05
C GLY A 158 20.22 0.01 -3.00
N LYS A 159 19.07 0.28 -2.36
CA LYS A 159 17.90 -0.61 -2.39
C LYS A 159 17.06 -0.47 -3.66
N LEU A 160 17.22 0.63 -4.40
CA LEU A 160 16.47 0.95 -5.62
C LEU A 160 17.20 0.54 -6.91
N LEU A 161 18.47 0.17 -6.81
CA LEU A 161 19.35 -0.29 -7.90
C LEU A 161 19.43 -1.81 -7.92
#